data_AF-K2CST8-F1
#
_entry.id   AF-K2CST8-F1
#
_cell.length_a   1.000
_cell.length_b   1.000
_cell.length_c   1.000
_cell.angle_alpha   90.00
_cell.angle_beta   90.00
_cell.angle_gamma   90.00
#
_symmetry.space_group_name_H-M   'P 1'
#
loop_
_entity.id
_entity.type
_entity.pdbx_description
1 polymer ?
#
loop_
_entity_poly.entity_id
_entity_poly.type
_entity_poly.pdbx_seq_one_letter_code
_entity_poly.pdbx_strand_id
1 'polypeptide(L)'
;MDRIPVAHRSVTKWDIVYLVRRMILINNEIEDKDDIDHLGNRRVKTNGELIQNKLRIGLRRMERVIKERMSIRDQDQVSPVSLVNIRPVVAALREFFGSSQLSQFMDQTNPLAELRSKRTLSALGPGGLRRERAGFDVRDVHHSHYGRICPIETPEGPNIGLIGRLASFARVNEYGFIETPYRRVIKTLSYDDPRLEGRLLNETIKDEKSGEIIAKEGERIDAKMAAAIKKT
;
A
#
# COMPACT_ATOMS: atom_id res chain seq x y z
N MET A 1 -19.91 -4.26 -11.37
CA MET A 1 -19.20 -5.36 -10.68
C MET A 1 -19.86 -5.50 -9.29
N ASP A 2 -21.18 -5.69 -9.27
CA ASP A 2 -22.03 -5.22 -8.14
C ASP A 2 -22.68 -6.35 -7.33
N ARG A 3 -22.27 -7.59 -7.56
CA ARG A 3 -22.96 -8.76 -6.98
C ARG A 3 -22.44 -9.18 -5.61
N ILE A 4 -21.25 -8.73 -5.21
CA ILE A 4 -20.62 -9.11 -3.95
C ILE A 4 -20.19 -7.84 -3.22
N PRO A 5 -20.69 -7.59 -1.99
CA PRO A 5 -20.23 -6.46 -1.18
C PRO A 5 -18.76 -6.61 -0.79
N VAL A 6 -18.02 -5.50 -0.76
CA VAL A 6 -16.59 -5.44 -0.35
C VAL A 6 -16.36 -6.02 1.07
N ALA A 7 -17.38 -5.98 1.92
CA ALA A 7 -17.31 -6.52 3.28
C ALA A 7 -17.28 -8.07 3.34
N HIS A 8 -17.68 -8.76 2.27
CA HIS A 8 -17.70 -10.22 2.23
C HIS A 8 -16.27 -10.77 2.06
N ARG A 9 -15.83 -11.63 2.99
CA ARG A 9 -14.43 -12.11 3.05
C ARG A 9 -14.25 -13.60 2.71
N SER A 10 -15.30 -14.27 2.27
CA SER A 10 -15.28 -15.69 1.88
C SER A 10 -15.41 -15.81 0.37
N VAL A 11 -14.87 -16.88 -0.21
CA VAL A 11 -14.97 -17.13 -1.65
C VAL A 11 -16.39 -17.55 -1.99
N THR A 12 -16.99 -16.87 -2.96
CA THR A 12 -18.35 -17.14 -3.44
C THR A 12 -18.32 -17.91 -4.76
N LYS A 13 -19.49 -18.46 -5.15
CA LYS A 13 -19.66 -19.13 -6.45
C LYS A 13 -19.37 -18.18 -7.63
N TRP A 14 -19.72 -16.90 -7.48
CA TRP A 14 -19.49 -15.90 -8.52
C TRP A 14 -18.01 -15.62 -8.74
N ASP A 15 -17.20 -15.61 -7.67
CA ASP A 15 -15.74 -15.42 -7.77
C ASP A 15 -15.11 -16.50 -8.66
N ILE A 16 -15.55 -17.76 -8.51
CA ILE A 16 -15.06 -18.88 -9.33
C ILE A 16 -15.44 -18.69 -10.81
N VAL A 17 -16.69 -18.29 -11.08
CA VAL A 17 -17.16 -18.04 -12.46
C VAL A 17 -16.34 -16.91 -13.11
N TYR A 18 -16.11 -15.81 -12.39
CA TYR A 18 -15.31 -14.70 -12.92
C TYR A 18 -13.84 -15.05 -13.10
N LEU A 19 -13.27 -15.87 -12.20
CA LEU A 19 -11.91 -16.37 -12.33
C LEU A 19 -11.73 -17.20 -13.60
N VAL A 20 -12.63 -18.17 -13.84
CA VAL A 20 -12.59 -19.01 -15.05
C VAL A 20 -12.79 -18.17 -16.30
N ARG A 21 -13.72 -17.20 -16.26
CA ARG A 21 -13.91 -16.25 -17.36
C ARG A 21 -12.64 -15.46 -17.66
N ARG A 22 -11.97 -14.90 -16.65
CA ARG A 22 -10.70 -14.17 -16.80
C ARG A 22 -9.63 -15.07 -17.42
N MET A 23 -9.53 -16.33 -16.98
CA MET A 23 -8.58 -17.29 -17.56
C MET A 23 -8.84 -17.54 -19.06
N ILE A 24 -10.10 -17.69 -19.47
CA ILE A 24 -10.46 -17.86 -20.89
C ILE A 24 -10.11 -16.61 -21.71
N LEU A 25 -10.37 -15.42 -21.18
CA LEU A 25 -10.05 -14.15 -21.85
C LEU A 25 -8.55 -13.96 -22.06
N ILE A 26 -7.73 -14.31 -21.05
CA ILE A 26 -6.26 -14.31 -21.15
C ILE A 26 -5.79 -15.33 -22.19
N ASN A 27 -6.36 -16.54 -22.19
CA ASN A 27 -5.98 -17.58 -23.15
C ASN A 27 -6.36 -17.23 -24.59
N ASN A 28 -7.39 -16.41 -24.78
CA ASN A 28 -7.81 -15.89 -26.08
C ASN A 28 -7.12 -14.56 -26.45
N GLU A 29 -6.12 -14.12 -25.67
CA GLU A 29 -5.35 -12.89 -25.91
C GLU A 29 -6.19 -11.59 -25.93
N ILE A 30 -7.38 -11.61 -25.31
CA ILE A 30 -8.24 -10.44 -25.19
C ILE A 30 -7.79 -9.55 -24.02
N GLU A 31 -7.19 -10.15 -23.00
CA GLU A 31 -6.72 -9.47 -21.80
C GLU A 31 -5.28 -9.86 -21.45
N ASP A 32 -4.51 -8.91 -20.93
CA ASP A 32 -3.12 -9.12 -20.55
C ASP A 32 -2.97 -10.00 -19.30
N LYS A 33 -1.81 -10.66 -19.23
CA LYS A 33 -1.35 -11.42 -18.07
C LYS A 33 -0.89 -10.46 -16.97
N ASP A 34 -1.06 -10.88 -15.72
CA ASP A 34 -0.60 -10.09 -14.57
C ASP A 34 0.93 -10.17 -14.43
N ASP A 35 1.51 -9.03 -14.05
CA ASP A 35 2.92 -8.90 -13.69
C ASP A 35 3.09 -9.10 -12.18
N ILE A 36 3.83 -10.15 -11.78
CA ILE A 36 4.06 -10.51 -10.38
C ILE A 36 4.98 -9.51 -9.64
N ASP A 37 5.82 -8.78 -10.38
CA ASP A 37 6.81 -7.85 -9.82
C ASP A 37 6.26 -6.43 -9.69
N HIS A 38 5.13 -6.13 -10.33
CA HIS A 38 4.44 -4.86 -10.17
C HIS A 38 4.06 -4.61 -8.70
N LEU A 39 4.45 -3.44 -8.14
CA LEU A 39 4.17 -3.10 -6.74
C LEU A 39 2.67 -3.00 -6.39
N GLY A 40 1.80 -2.92 -7.40
CA GLY A 40 0.35 -3.08 -7.21
C GLY A 40 -0.07 -4.49 -6.75
N ASN A 41 0.76 -5.50 -7.00
CA ASN A 41 0.54 -6.89 -6.59
C ASN A 41 1.38 -7.27 -5.35
N ARG A 42 2.22 -6.35 -4.87
CA ARG A 42 3.10 -6.55 -3.70
C ARG A 42 2.73 -5.60 -2.58
N ARG A 43 2.23 -6.17 -1.48
CA ARG A 43 1.78 -5.43 -0.31
C ARG A 43 2.82 -5.47 0.82
N VAL A 44 3.09 -4.32 1.42
CA VAL A 44 3.94 -4.20 2.60
C VAL A 44 3.14 -4.58 3.84
N LYS A 45 3.69 -5.49 4.65
CA LYS A 45 3.17 -5.82 5.98
C LYS A 45 3.91 -4.98 7.02
N THR A 46 3.18 -4.15 7.74
CA THR A 46 3.75 -3.31 8.80
C THR A 46 3.91 -4.10 10.10
N ASN A 47 4.74 -3.59 11.02
CA ASN A 47 4.95 -4.20 12.33
C ASN A 47 3.64 -4.41 13.09
N GLY A 48 2.71 -3.44 13.02
CA GLY A 48 1.41 -3.52 13.67
C GLY A 48 0.58 -4.72 13.19
N GLU A 49 0.54 -4.96 11.87
CA GLU A 49 -0.17 -6.11 11.31
C GLU A 49 0.46 -7.45 11.71
N LEU A 50 1.80 -7.53 11.69
CA LEU A 50 2.51 -8.75 12.10
C LEU A 50 2.25 -9.09 13.57
N ILE A 51 2.31 -8.08 14.44
CA ILE A 51 2.00 -8.23 15.87
C ILE A 51 0.53 -8.61 16.06
N GLN A 52 -0.40 -7.96 15.35
CA GLN A 52 -1.83 -8.27 15.41
C GLN A 52 -2.11 -9.73 15.04
N ASN A 53 -1.44 -10.24 14.01
CA ASN A 53 -1.57 -11.64 13.61
C ASN A 53 -1.05 -12.61 14.68
N LYS A 54 0.08 -12.31 15.32
CA LYS A 54 0.61 -13.12 16.43
C LYS A 54 -0.27 -13.05 17.66
N LEU A 55 -0.81 -11.88 17.97
CA LEU A 55 -1.77 -11.69 19.06
C LEU A 55 -3.06 -12.48 18.80
N ARG A 56 -3.58 -12.47 17.56
CA ARG A 56 -4.74 -13.28 17.17
C ARG A 56 -4.51 -14.78 17.41
N ILE A 57 -3.32 -15.29 17.09
CA ILE A 57 -2.96 -16.69 17.38
C ILE A 57 -2.92 -16.94 18.90
N GLY A 58 -2.32 -16.03 19.67
CA GLY A 58 -2.29 -16.11 21.13
C GLY A 58 -3.69 -16.12 21.76
N LEU A 59 -4.58 -15.25 21.28
CA LEU A 59 -5.97 -15.18 21.72
C LEU A 59 -6.77 -16.45 21.36
N ARG A 60 -6.58 -17.02 20.17
CA ARG A 60 -7.21 -18.31 19.80
C ARG A 60 -6.76 -19.46 20.71
N ARG A 61 -5.48 -19.50 21.10
CA ARG A 61 -4.97 -20.48 22.07
C ARG A 61 -5.59 -20.27 23.45
N MET A 62 -5.69 -19.02 23.90
CA MET A 62 -6.35 -18.66 25.17
C MET A 62 -7.83 -19.05 25.17
N GLU A 63 -8.56 -18.77 24.08
CA GLU A 63 -9.96 -19.14 23.90
C GLU A 63 -10.16 -20.66 24.04
N ARG A 64 -9.29 -21.45 23.42
CA ARG A 64 -9.33 -22.92 23.53
C ARG A 64 -9.16 -23.38 24.98
N VAL A 65 -8.17 -22.85 25.71
CA VAL A 65 -7.94 -23.20 27.12
C VAL A 65 -9.11 -22.79 28.01
N ILE A 66 -9.74 -21.64 27.73
CA ILE A 66 -10.94 -21.21 28.46
C ILE A 66 -12.10 -22.18 28.22
N LYS A 67 -12.36 -22.57 26.97
CA LYS A 67 -13.39 -23.56 26.60
C LYS A 67 -13.14 -24.92 27.27
N GLU A 68 -11.90 -25.41 27.25
CA GLU A 68 -11.52 -26.66 27.92
C GLU A 68 -11.74 -26.58 29.44
N ARG A 69 -11.38 -25.47 30.09
CA ARG A 69 -11.59 -25.28 31.53
C ARG A 69 -13.06 -25.16 31.92
N MET A 70 -13.88 -24.51 31.09
CA MET A 70 -15.33 -24.41 31.32
C MET A 70 -16.02 -25.77 31.19
N SER A 71 -15.48 -26.70 30.40
CA SER A 71 -16.04 -28.04 30.25
C SER A 71 -15.77 -28.97 31.44
N ILE A 72 -14.73 -28.69 32.25
CA ILE A 72 -14.27 -29.58 33.32
C ILE A 72 -14.75 -29.10 34.71
N ARG A 73 -14.98 -27.79 34.89
CA ARG A 73 -15.29 -27.19 36.20
C ARG A 73 -16.80 -27.05 36.42
N ASP A 74 -17.25 -27.34 37.64
CA ASP A 74 -18.63 -27.12 38.08
C ASP A 74 -18.99 -25.63 38.12
N GLN A 75 -20.18 -25.31 37.64
CA GLN A 75 -20.63 -23.96 37.30
C GLN A 75 -20.65 -22.99 38.49
N ASP A 76 -20.85 -23.51 39.71
CA ASP A 76 -21.01 -22.72 40.94
C ASP A 76 -19.69 -22.14 41.48
N GLN A 77 -18.53 -22.58 41.00
CA GLN A 77 -17.20 -22.10 41.46
C GLN A 77 -16.40 -21.32 40.42
N VAL A 78 -16.98 -21.00 39.26
CA VAL A 78 -16.21 -20.40 38.16
C VAL A 78 -16.30 -18.88 38.17
N SER A 79 -15.19 -18.20 38.48
CA SER A 79 -15.04 -16.76 38.24
C SER A 79 -14.34 -16.50 36.89
N PRO A 80 -14.68 -15.42 36.16
CA PRO A 80 -14.03 -15.07 34.88
C PRO A 80 -12.51 -14.91 34.99
N VAL A 81 -12.04 -14.36 36.12
CA VAL A 81 -10.60 -14.16 36.40
C VAL A 81 -9.87 -15.50 36.48
N SER A 82 -10.51 -16.56 37.01
CA SER A 82 -9.91 -17.89 37.13
C SER A 82 -9.76 -18.63 35.79
N LEU A 83 -10.57 -18.27 34.78
CA LEU A 83 -10.54 -18.87 33.45
C LEU A 83 -9.44 -18.25 32.57
N VAL A 84 -9.23 -16.94 32.68
CA VAL A 84 -8.29 -16.20 31.83
C VAL A 84 -6.85 -16.48 32.23
N ASN A 85 -6.08 -17.07 31.32
CA ASN A 85 -4.64 -17.25 31.47
C ASN A 85 -3.90 -16.46 30.38
N ILE A 86 -3.12 -15.47 30.80
CA ILE A 86 -2.35 -14.59 29.89
C ILE A 86 -1.10 -15.24 29.29
N ARG A 87 -0.60 -16.35 29.86
CA ARG A 87 0.65 -16.99 29.43
C ARG A 87 0.72 -17.29 27.91
N PRO A 88 -0.32 -17.82 27.24
CA PRO A 88 -0.29 -18.09 25.80
C PRO A 88 -0.11 -16.83 24.94
N VAL A 89 -0.67 -15.70 25.37
CA VAL A 89 -0.55 -14.42 24.66
C VAL A 89 0.85 -13.85 24.81
N VAL A 90 1.38 -13.84 26.05
CA VAL A 90 2.75 -13.37 26.31
C VAL A 90 3.78 -14.24 25.61
N ALA A 91 3.58 -15.56 25.59
CA ALA A 91 4.46 -16.48 24.87
C ALA A 91 4.48 -16.19 23.36
N ALA A 92 3.33 -15.98 22.73
CA ALA A 92 3.25 -15.64 21.31
C ALA A 92 3.95 -14.30 20.97
N LEU A 93 3.85 -13.32 21.87
CA LEU A 93 4.52 -12.03 21.69
C LEU A 93 6.05 -12.13 21.87
N ARG A 94 6.50 -12.86 22.91
CA ARG A 94 7.93 -13.13 23.13
C ARG A 94 8.55 -13.92 22.00
N GLU A 95 7.84 -14.91 21.47
CA GLU A 95 8.28 -15.67 20.29
C GLU A 95 8.48 -14.73 19.09
N PHE A 96 7.53 -13.81 18.84
CA PHE A 96 7.67 -12.85 17.75
C PHE A 96 8.92 -11.96 17.89
N PHE A 97 9.14 -11.32 19.04
CA PHE A 97 10.29 -10.43 19.20
C PHE A 97 11.63 -11.17 19.36
N GLY A 98 11.61 -12.39 19.89
CA GLY A 98 12.82 -13.16 20.17
C GLY A 98 13.34 -13.98 19.00
N SER A 99 12.47 -14.53 18.14
CA SER A 99 12.87 -15.47 17.08
C SER A 99 12.52 -15.03 15.65
N SER A 100 11.77 -13.93 15.49
CA SER A 100 11.42 -13.45 14.15
C SER A 100 12.65 -12.90 13.43
N GLN A 101 12.85 -13.35 12.19
CA GLN A 101 13.87 -12.80 11.28
C GLN A 101 13.70 -11.30 11.00
N LEU A 102 12.50 -10.75 11.22
CA LEU A 102 12.19 -9.34 11.05
C LEU A 102 12.43 -8.51 12.33
N SER A 103 12.59 -9.18 13.48
CA SER A 103 12.95 -8.55 14.75
C SER A 103 14.47 -8.60 14.90
N GLN A 104 15.14 -7.61 14.31
CA GLN A 104 16.60 -7.53 14.26
C GLN A 104 17.11 -6.48 15.24
N PHE A 105 18.38 -6.61 15.65
CA PHE A 105 19.06 -5.54 16.35
C PHE A 105 19.16 -4.31 15.45
N MET A 106 18.86 -3.15 16.02
CA MET A 106 18.93 -1.89 15.30
C MET A 106 20.38 -1.53 15.02
N ASP A 107 20.67 -1.10 13.79
CA ASP A 107 22.00 -0.58 13.45
C ASP A 107 22.15 0.83 14.03
N GLN A 108 23.10 0.96 14.96
CA GLN A 108 23.34 2.17 15.75
C GLN A 108 24.72 2.78 15.46
N THR A 109 25.33 2.42 14.34
CA THR A 109 26.65 2.96 13.97
C THR A 109 26.62 4.49 13.83
N ASN A 110 25.55 5.05 13.25
CA ASN A 110 25.31 6.48 13.15
C ASN A 110 23.80 6.77 12.99
N PRO A 111 23.34 8.04 13.14
CA PRO A 111 21.92 8.38 13.02
C PRO A 111 21.31 8.03 11.66
N LEU A 112 22.11 8.08 10.60
CA LEU A 112 21.66 7.69 9.26
C LEU A 112 21.38 6.19 9.17
N ALA A 113 22.23 5.35 9.75
CA ALA A 113 22.04 3.89 9.79
C ALA A 113 20.78 3.52 10.57
N GLU A 114 20.49 4.24 11.65
CA GLU A 114 19.26 4.04 12.42
C GLU A 114 18.01 4.35 11.56
N LEU A 115 17.98 5.50 10.89
CA LEU A 115 16.88 5.87 10.00
C LEU A 115 16.74 4.90 8.82
N ARG A 116 17.86 4.46 8.25
CA ARG A 116 17.94 3.48 7.18
C ARG A 116 17.35 2.14 7.61
N SER A 117 17.74 1.65 8.78
CA SER A 117 17.26 0.38 9.36
C SER A 117 15.74 0.41 9.53
N LYS A 118 15.19 1.49 10.11
CA LYS A 118 13.74 1.65 10.31
C LYS A 118 12.93 1.73 9.02
N ARG A 119 13.53 2.18 7.92
CA ARG A 119 12.90 2.33 6.59
C ARG A 119 13.16 1.16 5.64
N THR A 120 13.71 0.06 6.16
CA THR A 120 14.05 -1.12 5.39
C THR A 120 12.81 -1.96 5.09
N LEU A 121 12.69 -2.39 3.83
CA LEU A 121 11.70 -3.34 3.34
C LEU A 121 12.40 -4.67 3.07
N SER A 122 11.81 -5.76 3.52
CA SER A 122 12.34 -7.11 3.30
C SER A 122 11.31 -7.96 2.57
N ALA A 123 11.72 -8.56 1.46
CA ALA A 123 10.98 -9.63 0.80
C ALA A 123 11.15 -10.99 1.49
N LEU A 124 12.09 -11.07 2.45
CA LEU A 124 12.37 -12.26 3.24
C LEU A 124 11.50 -12.30 4.51
N GLY A 125 11.32 -13.50 5.06
CA GLY A 125 10.62 -13.72 6.33
C GLY A 125 9.33 -14.54 6.17
N PRO A 126 8.51 -14.62 7.23
CA PRO A 126 7.32 -15.48 7.23
C PRO A 126 6.27 -15.00 6.21
N GLY A 127 6.01 -15.85 5.21
CA GLY A 127 5.10 -15.54 4.09
C GLY A 127 5.73 -14.71 2.97
N GLY A 128 7.05 -14.50 3.01
CA GLY A 128 7.84 -13.94 1.91
C GLY A 128 8.62 -15.01 1.14
N LEU A 129 9.60 -14.56 0.37
CA LEU A 129 10.48 -15.42 -0.42
C LEU A 129 11.60 -16.02 0.43
N ARG A 130 12.08 -17.20 0.02
CA ARG A 130 13.33 -17.78 0.53
C ARG A 130 14.47 -17.38 -0.38
N ARG A 131 15.66 -17.16 0.18
CA ARG A 131 16.87 -16.74 -0.58
C ARG A 131 17.19 -17.65 -1.76
N GLU A 132 17.11 -18.96 -1.56
CA GLU A 132 17.39 -19.99 -2.58
C GLU A 132 16.32 -20.04 -3.69
N ARG A 133 15.09 -19.61 -3.39
CA ARG A 133 13.96 -19.67 -4.32
C ARG A 133 13.76 -18.37 -5.10
N ALA A 134 14.44 -17.30 -4.71
CA ALA A 134 14.35 -16.02 -5.38
C ALA A 134 15.27 -16.00 -6.61
N GLY A 135 14.66 -16.17 -7.79
CA GLY A 135 15.30 -16.03 -9.09
C GLY A 135 15.76 -14.60 -9.38
N PHE A 136 16.30 -14.39 -10.59
CA PHE A 136 16.81 -13.10 -11.02
C PHE A 136 15.71 -12.05 -11.20
N ASP A 137 14.56 -12.43 -11.75
CA ASP A 137 13.46 -11.50 -12.08
C ASP A 137 12.98 -10.70 -10.87
N VAL A 138 12.83 -11.37 -9.72
CA VAL A 138 12.35 -10.74 -8.48
C VAL A 138 13.38 -9.78 -7.87
N ARG A 139 14.65 -9.88 -8.25
CA ARG A 139 15.72 -9.02 -7.75
C ARG A 139 15.93 -7.78 -8.61
N ASP A 140 15.36 -7.76 -9.81
CA ASP A 140 15.55 -6.68 -10.76
C ASP A 140 14.77 -5.40 -10.37
N VAL A 141 15.21 -4.27 -10.93
CA VAL A 141 14.57 -2.99 -10.70
C VAL A 141 13.39 -2.83 -11.65
N HIS A 142 12.20 -3.00 -11.09
CA HIS A 142 10.96 -2.82 -11.83
C HIS A 142 10.57 -1.34 -11.98
N HIS A 143 9.94 -0.97 -13.10
CA HIS A 143 9.53 0.43 -13.38
C HIS A 143 8.59 1.02 -12.31
N SER A 144 7.73 0.18 -11.73
CA SER A 144 6.85 0.56 -10.63
C SER A 144 7.58 0.99 -9.34
N HIS A 145 8.89 0.70 -9.20
CA HIS A 145 9.69 1.13 -8.05
C HIS A 145 9.87 2.65 -8.00
N TYR A 146 9.72 3.35 -9.12
CA TYR A 146 9.97 4.79 -9.22
C TYR A 146 9.19 5.58 -8.15
N GLY A 147 9.93 6.34 -7.34
CA GLY A 147 9.38 7.15 -6.26
C GLY A 147 8.84 6.36 -5.05
N ARG A 148 8.88 5.03 -5.07
CA ARG A 148 8.34 4.13 -4.03
C ARG A 148 9.46 3.41 -3.26
N ILE A 149 10.36 2.76 -3.99
CA ILE A 149 11.52 2.04 -3.44
C ILE A 149 12.79 2.63 -4.05
N CYS A 150 13.84 2.79 -3.25
CA CYS A 150 15.13 3.24 -3.76
C CYS A 150 15.76 2.13 -4.64
N PRO A 151 16.03 2.38 -5.94
CA PRO A 151 16.58 1.36 -6.84
C PRO A 151 18.08 1.11 -6.61
N ILE A 152 18.78 2.04 -5.98
CA ILE A 152 20.23 1.99 -5.78
C ILE A 152 20.57 1.35 -4.42
N GLU A 153 19.73 1.60 -3.42
CA GLU A 153 20.08 1.32 -2.03
C GLU A 153 19.62 -0.08 -1.61
N THR A 154 20.35 -1.10 -2.05
CA THR A 154 20.23 -2.51 -1.65
C THR A 154 21.56 -3.01 -1.08
N PRO A 155 21.57 -3.97 -0.14
CA PRO A 155 22.80 -4.66 0.21
C PRO A 155 23.37 -5.41 -1.01
N GLU A 156 24.69 -5.47 -1.10
CA GLU A 156 25.40 -6.30 -2.06
C GLU A 156 25.37 -7.78 -1.64
N GLY A 157 25.68 -8.68 -2.59
CA GLY A 157 25.78 -10.11 -2.34
C GLY A 157 24.43 -10.84 -2.35
N PRO A 158 24.24 -11.90 -1.52
CA PRO A 158 23.09 -12.81 -1.64
C PRO A 158 21.71 -12.15 -1.46
N ASN A 159 21.65 -11.00 -0.75
CA ASN A 159 20.42 -10.29 -0.45
C ASN A 159 20.08 -9.16 -1.45
N ILE A 160 20.85 -9.01 -2.53
CA ILE A 160 20.59 -8.00 -3.56
C ILE A 160 19.17 -8.13 -4.12
N GLY A 161 18.44 -7.02 -4.17
CA GLY A 161 17.05 -6.94 -4.65
C GLY A 161 16.00 -7.51 -3.68
N LEU A 162 16.40 -8.24 -2.63
CA LEU A 162 15.49 -8.81 -1.63
C LEU A 162 15.29 -7.92 -0.41
N ILE A 163 16.24 -7.01 -0.18
CA ILE A 163 16.18 -5.99 0.86
C ILE A 163 16.26 -4.63 0.17
N GLY A 164 15.13 -3.93 0.19
CA GLY A 164 15.00 -2.59 -0.37
C GLY A 164 14.79 -1.55 0.72
N ARG A 165 14.76 -0.27 0.33
CA ARG A 165 14.50 0.84 1.25
C ARG A 165 13.44 1.75 0.66
N LEU A 166 12.59 2.30 1.52
CA LEU A 166 11.56 3.24 1.08
C LEU A 166 12.18 4.52 0.52
N ALA A 167 11.75 4.93 -0.67
CA ALA A 167 12.16 6.19 -1.27
C ALA A 167 11.73 7.39 -0.41
N SER A 168 12.38 8.55 -0.59
CA SER A 168 12.28 9.70 0.33
C SER A 168 10.86 10.14 0.66
N PHE A 169 9.99 10.24 -0.36
CA PHE A 169 8.59 10.67 -0.19
C PHE A 169 7.58 9.52 -0.21
N ALA A 170 8.05 8.27 -0.25
CA ALA A 170 7.18 7.11 -0.30
C ALA A 170 6.38 6.98 1.00
N ARG A 171 5.10 6.62 0.86
CA ARG A 171 4.17 6.36 1.97
C ARG A 171 3.49 5.02 1.76
N VAL A 172 3.05 4.40 2.86
CA VAL A 172 2.24 3.18 2.82
C VAL A 172 0.79 3.58 3.04
N ASN A 173 -0.09 3.22 2.11
CA ASN A 173 -1.51 3.52 2.22
C ASN A 173 -2.22 2.57 3.21
N GLU A 174 -3.51 2.80 3.47
CA GLU A 174 -4.30 2.00 4.42
C GLU A 174 -4.40 0.52 4.03
N TYR A 175 -4.31 0.24 2.73
CA TYR A 175 -4.30 -1.13 2.20
C TYR A 175 -2.91 -1.78 2.23
N GLY A 176 -1.86 -1.08 2.62
CA GLY A 176 -0.49 -1.60 2.69
C GLY A 176 0.32 -1.51 1.39
N PHE A 177 -0.16 -0.79 0.37
CA PHE A 177 0.59 -0.52 -0.86
C PHE A 177 1.43 0.75 -0.73
N ILE A 178 2.54 0.80 -1.45
CA ILE A 178 3.43 1.95 -1.46
C ILE A 178 2.95 2.95 -2.51
N GLU A 179 2.76 4.19 -2.10
CA GLU A 179 2.40 5.32 -2.93
C GLU A 179 3.46 6.41 -2.87
N THR A 180 3.47 7.25 -3.89
CA THR A 180 4.38 8.40 -3.99
C THR A 180 3.60 9.63 -4.41
N PRO A 181 3.82 10.79 -3.79
CA PRO A 181 3.05 11.99 -4.10
C PRO A 181 3.48 12.57 -5.45
N TYR A 182 2.48 12.87 -6.30
CA TYR A 182 2.66 13.61 -7.54
C TYR A 182 1.93 14.95 -7.48
N ARG A 183 2.46 15.94 -8.21
CA ARG A 183 1.74 17.19 -8.43
C ARG A 183 0.82 17.03 -9.63
N ARG A 184 -0.49 17.19 -9.41
CA ARG A 184 -1.46 17.18 -10.50
C ARG A 184 -1.19 18.36 -11.44
N VAL A 185 -0.94 18.07 -12.70
CA VAL A 185 -0.80 19.08 -13.77
C VAL A 185 -2.16 19.22 -14.44
N ILE A 186 -2.75 20.41 -14.36
CA ILE A 186 -4.01 20.75 -15.01
C ILE A 186 -3.65 21.55 -16.26
N LYS A 187 -3.96 21.00 -17.44
CA LYS A 187 -3.67 21.64 -18.73
C LYS A 187 -4.76 22.63 -19.15
N THR A 188 -6.00 22.38 -18.76
CA THR A 188 -7.16 23.18 -19.10
C THR A 188 -7.94 23.51 -17.82
N LEU A 189 -8.29 24.78 -17.67
CA LEU A 189 -9.15 25.26 -16.59
C LEU A 189 -10.49 25.65 -17.20
N SER A 190 -11.58 25.40 -16.47
CA SER A 190 -12.88 25.93 -16.86
C SER A 190 -12.91 27.45 -16.67
N TYR A 191 -13.72 28.16 -17.46
CA TYR A 191 -13.90 29.62 -17.39
C TYR A 191 -14.30 30.12 -15.99
N ASP A 192 -14.91 29.26 -15.16
CA ASP A 192 -15.36 29.60 -13.82
C ASP A 192 -14.30 29.38 -12.70
N ASP A 193 -13.17 28.73 -13.03
CA ASP A 193 -12.19 28.31 -12.01
C ASP A 193 -11.41 29.53 -11.46
N PRO A 194 -11.43 29.77 -10.13
CA PRO A 194 -10.72 30.88 -9.50
C PRO A 194 -9.20 30.84 -9.68
N ARG A 195 -8.64 29.71 -10.14
CA ARG A 195 -7.20 29.55 -10.41
C ARG A 195 -6.74 30.12 -11.74
N LEU A 196 -7.66 30.69 -12.54
CA LEU A 196 -7.35 31.37 -13.80
C LEU A 196 -6.50 32.63 -13.57
N GLU A 197 -6.73 33.35 -12.48
CA GLU A 197 -6.00 34.59 -12.19
C GLU A 197 -4.49 34.34 -12.04
N GLY A 198 -3.69 35.12 -12.76
CA GLY A 198 -2.22 35.05 -12.75
C GLY A 198 -1.61 33.91 -13.58
N ARG A 199 -2.41 33.13 -14.32
CA ARG A 199 -1.91 32.11 -15.27
C ARG A 199 -1.68 32.70 -16.66
N LEU A 200 -0.73 32.12 -17.39
CA LEU A 200 -0.43 32.47 -18.78
C LEU A 200 -1.42 31.79 -19.72
N LEU A 201 -1.92 32.53 -20.70
CA LEU A 201 -2.77 31.99 -21.76
C LEU A 201 -1.92 31.32 -22.84
N ASN A 202 -2.27 30.08 -23.17
CA ASN A 202 -1.68 29.34 -24.29
C ASN A 202 -2.36 29.65 -25.64
N GLU A 203 -3.55 30.25 -25.63
CA GLU A 203 -4.33 30.57 -26.82
C GLU A 203 -4.94 31.95 -26.69
N THR A 204 -5.14 32.63 -27.83
CA THR A 204 -5.81 33.93 -27.88
C THR A 204 -7.31 33.72 -27.73
N ILE A 205 -7.90 34.20 -26.63
CA ILE A 205 -9.35 34.07 -26.38
C ILE A 205 -10.07 35.22 -27.08
N LYS A 206 -11.06 34.87 -27.92
CA LYS A 206 -11.96 35.81 -28.59
C LYS A 206 -13.37 35.66 -28.03
N ASP A 207 -14.10 36.76 -27.93
CA ASP A 207 -15.52 36.73 -27.56
C ASP A 207 -16.35 36.19 -28.75
N GLU A 208 -17.17 35.16 -28.54
CA GLU A 208 -18.01 34.58 -29.59
C GLU A 208 -19.07 35.56 -30.13
N LYS A 209 -19.42 36.60 -29.36
CA LYS A 209 -20.47 37.57 -29.76
C LYS A 209 -19.95 38.86 -30.38
N SER A 210 -18.75 39.31 -30.03
CA SER A 210 -18.19 40.58 -30.54
C SER A 210 -17.00 40.41 -31.48
N GLY A 211 -16.38 39.23 -31.53
CA GLY A 211 -15.15 38.99 -32.29
C GLY A 211 -13.93 39.74 -31.74
N GLU A 212 -14.06 40.44 -30.61
CA GLU A 212 -12.97 41.15 -29.96
C GLU A 212 -12.04 40.18 -29.22
N ILE A 213 -10.75 40.51 -29.24
CA ILE A 213 -9.71 39.72 -28.56
C ILE A 213 -9.74 40.10 -27.08
N ILE A 214 -10.21 39.18 -26.22
CA ILE A 214 -10.31 39.38 -24.77
C ILE A 214 -8.91 39.33 -24.13
N ALA A 215 -8.05 38.43 -24.61
CA ALA A 215 -6.67 38.31 -24.15
C ALA A 215 -5.81 37.59 -25.19
N LYS A 216 -4.54 38.00 -25.34
CA LYS A 216 -3.61 37.42 -26.32
C LYS A 216 -2.80 36.26 -25.72
N GLU A 217 -2.34 35.38 -26.61
CA GLU A 217 -1.37 34.34 -26.26
C GLU A 217 -0.15 34.94 -25.56
N GLY A 218 0.21 34.41 -24.39
CA GLY A 218 1.32 34.88 -23.58
C GLY A 218 1.00 35.99 -22.56
N GLU A 219 -0.21 36.55 -22.54
CA GLU A 219 -0.64 37.46 -21.46
C GLU A 219 -1.03 36.68 -20.20
N ARG A 220 -0.76 37.28 -19.03
CA ARG A 220 -1.26 36.79 -17.75
C ARG A 220 -2.68 37.28 -17.54
N ILE A 221 -3.56 36.38 -17.12
CA ILE A 221 -4.96 36.72 -16.84
C ILE A 221 -5.04 37.61 -15.59
N ASP A 222 -5.44 38.87 -15.77
CA ASP A 222 -5.81 39.76 -14.68
C ASP A 222 -7.27 39.51 -14.23
N ALA A 223 -7.62 39.93 -13.00
CA ALA A 223 -8.97 39.77 -12.43
C ALA A 223 -10.10 40.35 -13.33
N LYS A 224 -9.79 41.37 -14.13
CA LYS A 224 -10.72 41.95 -15.11
C LYS A 224 -10.92 41.06 -16.34
N MET A 225 -9.86 40.44 -16.83
CA MET A 225 -9.91 39.50 -17.98
C MET A 225 -10.61 38.20 -17.57
N ALA A 226 -10.38 37.70 -16.36
CA ALA A 226 -11.09 36.53 -15.82
C ALA A 226 -12.61 36.76 -15.77
N ALA A 227 -13.06 37.95 -15.37
CA ALA A 227 -14.48 38.31 -15.37
C ALA A 227 -15.08 38.47 -16.78
N ALA A 228 -14.28 38.86 -17.77
CA ALA A 228 -14.70 38.93 -19.17
C ALA A 228 -14.85 37.52 -19.77
N ILE A 229 -13.92 36.61 -19.46
CA ILE A 229 -13.95 35.19 -19.89
C ILE A 229 -15.16 34.44 -19.29
N LYS A 230 -15.62 34.81 -18.08
CA LYS A 230 -16.86 34.25 -17.50
C LYS A 230 -18.15 34.69 -18.20
N LYS A 231 -18.11 35.77 -18.99
CA LYS A 231 -19.29 36.35 -19.65
C LYS A 231 -19.44 35.91 -21.10
N THR A 232 -18.38 35.35 -21.67
CA THR A 232 -18.34 34.70 -22.98
C THR A 232 -19.05 33.35 -22.90
#